data_AF-A0A8X6KKX7-F1
#
_entry.id   AF-A0A8X6KKX7-F1
#
_cell.length_a   1.000
_cell.length_b   1.000
_cell.length_c   1.000
_cell.angle_alpha   90.00
_cell.angle_beta   90.00
_cell.angle_gamma   90.00
#
_symmetry.space_group_name_H-M   'P 1'
#
loop_
_entity.id
_entity.type
_entity.pdbx_description
1 polymer ?
#
loop_
_entity_poly.entity_id
_entity_poly.type
_entity_poly.pdbx_seq_one_letter_code
_entity_poly.pdbx_strand_id
1 'polypeptide(L)'
;MSKPTILRTVCLYALGFIVRFIFLKSSALTNALGNRVEVSTPITSWKKAIEGVNLWKHGTNPYDSDIFHESPLGLVTYDFILTHFPDWLPVIFAICDVLTAVVLSLVAKIYVNNSMKKEQNEKIPDSSEPLLLKSENIVWVPFYVAAAYLLSPYSIVSCGGKSTVTFQNMLLAFFMLFTVCSNWFLASIILAMLSCHSFYHVTLLIPLAMYVYQ
;
A
#
# COMPACT_ATOMS: atom_id res chain seq x y z
N MET A 1 26.99 -7.71 -10.05
CA MET A 1 25.76 -8.52 -10.22
C MET A 1 25.05 -8.03 -11.49
N SER A 2 24.66 -8.87 -12.46
CA SER A 2 24.02 -8.37 -13.70
C SER A 2 22.65 -7.74 -13.41
N LYS A 3 22.44 -6.48 -13.84
CA LYS A 3 21.20 -5.70 -13.60
C LYS A 3 19.94 -6.55 -13.82
N PRO A 4 18.88 -6.38 -13.00
CA PRO A 4 17.65 -7.13 -13.21
C PRO A 4 17.09 -6.79 -14.59
N THR A 5 16.93 -7.80 -15.43
CA THR A 5 16.34 -7.66 -16.77
C THR A 5 14.89 -7.23 -16.63
N ILE A 6 14.38 -6.43 -17.58
CA ILE A 6 12.95 -6.05 -17.66
C ILE A 6 12.03 -7.27 -17.50
N LEU A 7 12.39 -8.38 -18.14
CA LEU A 7 11.68 -9.65 -18.03
C LEU A 7 11.56 -10.12 -16.57
N ARG A 8 12.64 -10.06 -15.77
CA ARG A 8 12.61 -10.48 -14.36
C ARG A 8 11.67 -9.61 -13.53
N THR A 9 11.67 -8.31 -13.77
CA THR A 9 10.78 -7.36 -13.09
C THR A 9 9.32 -7.64 -13.45
N VAL A 10 9.01 -7.84 -14.74
CA VAL A 10 7.66 -8.19 -15.19
C VAL A 10 7.20 -9.53 -14.59
N CYS A 11 8.07 -10.55 -14.62
CA CYS A 11 7.77 -11.85 -13.99
C CYS A 11 7.50 -11.72 -12.49
N LEU A 12 8.21 -10.86 -11.77
CA LEU A 12 8.00 -10.63 -10.34
C LEU A 12 6.61 -10.03 -10.07
N TYR A 13 6.22 -8.97 -10.79
CA TYR A 13 4.90 -8.36 -10.63
C TYR A 13 3.78 -9.32 -11.07
N ALA A 14 3.96 -10.04 -12.17
CA ALA A 14 3.01 -11.06 -12.63
C ALA A 14 2.85 -12.19 -11.61
N LEU A 15 3.95 -12.70 -11.04
CA LEU A 15 3.92 -13.69 -9.97
C LEU A 15 3.16 -13.17 -8.76
N GLY A 16 3.47 -11.95 -8.32
CA GLY A 16 2.81 -11.30 -7.19
C GLY A 16 1.29 -11.18 -7.40
N PHE A 17 0.87 -10.79 -8.60
CA PHE A 17 -0.54 -10.74 -9.00
C PHE A 17 -1.19 -12.12 -9.00
N ILE A 18 -0.58 -13.11 -9.67
CA ILE A 18 -1.11 -14.46 -9.81
C ILE A 18 -1.31 -15.11 -8.44
N VAL A 19 -0.33 -14.99 -7.54
CA VAL A 19 -0.43 -15.54 -6.17
C VAL A 19 -1.64 -14.96 -5.44
N ARG A 20 -1.81 -13.63 -5.45
CA ARG A 20 -2.97 -12.96 -4.82
C ARG A 20 -4.28 -13.36 -5.47
N PHE A 21 -4.31 -13.42 -6.79
CA PHE A 21 -5.50 -13.77 -7.55
C PHE A 21 -5.95 -15.21 -7.27
N ILE A 22 -5.03 -16.17 -7.16
CA ILE A 22 -5.33 -17.56 -6.78
C ILE A 22 -5.96 -17.61 -5.38
N PHE A 23 -5.39 -16.89 -4.41
CA PHE A 23 -5.94 -16.82 -3.05
C PHE A 23 -7.37 -16.25 -3.05
N LEU A 24 -7.58 -15.16 -3.77
CA LEU A 24 -8.87 -14.46 -3.86
C LEU A 24 -9.94 -15.22 -4.65
N LYS A 25 -9.55 -16.10 -5.57
CA LYS A 25 -10.48 -16.97 -6.30
C LYS A 25 -10.91 -18.18 -5.48
N SER A 26 -10.08 -18.64 -4.54
CA SER A 26 -10.45 -19.71 -3.61
C SER A 26 -11.31 -19.15 -2.47
N SER A 27 -12.62 -19.39 -2.53
CA SER A 27 -13.56 -18.97 -1.49
C SER A 27 -13.25 -19.61 -0.13
N ALA A 28 -12.82 -20.88 -0.11
CA ALA A 28 -12.40 -21.58 1.09
C ALA A 28 -11.21 -20.88 1.75
N LEU A 29 -10.20 -20.50 0.97
CA LEU A 29 -8.99 -19.85 1.49
C LEU A 29 -9.27 -18.41 1.92
N THR A 30 -10.01 -17.66 1.10
CA THR A 30 -10.45 -16.29 1.44
C THR A 30 -11.23 -16.27 2.75
N ASN A 31 -12.16 -17.20 2.94
CA ASN A 31 -12.95 -17.29 4.17
C ASN A 31 -12.12 -17.76 5.37
N ALA A 32 -11.23 -18.73 5.17
CA ALA A 32 -10.34 -19.22 6.23
C ALA A 32 -9.43 -18.10 6.75
N LEU A 33 -8.90 -17.26 5.85
CA LEU A 33 -8.05 -16.12 6.20
C LEU A 33 -8.87 -14.94 6.75
N GLY A 34 -9.98 -14.58 6.10
CA GLY A 34 -10.82 -13.45 6.51
C GLY A 34 -11.55 -13.65 7.85
N ASN A 35 -11.62 -14.88 8.36
CA ASN A 35 -12.14 -15.17 9.71
C ASN A 35 -11.06 -15.09 10.80
N ARG A 36 -9.79 -14.94 10.45
CA ARG A 36 -8.70 -14.77 11.42
C ARG A 36 -8.60 -13.30 11.81
N VAL A 37 -8.71 -13.03 13.11
CA VAL A 37 -8.60 -11.67 13.67
C VAL A 37 -7.25 -11.01 13.39
N GLU A 38 -6.20 -11.82 13.19
CA GLU A 38 -4.84 -11.38 12.83
C GLU A 38 -4.76 -10.77 11.42
N VAL A 39 -5.69 -11.16 10.54
CA VAL A 39 -5.71 -10.76 9.11
C VAL A 39 -6.81 -9.73 8.85
N SER A 40 -7.97 -9.98 9.45
CA SER A 40 -9.18 -9.20 9.30
C SER A 40 -9.69 -8.82 10.69
N THR A 41 -9.31 -7.63 11.14
CA THR A 41 -9.73 -7.08 12.43
C THR A 41 -11.17 -6.56 12.37
N PRO A 42 -11.82 -6.23 13.51
CA PRO A 42 -13.15 -5.62 13.51
C PRO A 42 -13.23 -4.33 12.68
N ILE A 43 -12.12 -3.59 12.59
CA ILE A 43 -12.04 -2.37 11.80
C ILE A 43 -11.82 -2.72 10.33
N THR A 44 -10.89 -3.63 10.01
CA THR A 44 -10.39 -3.81 8.63
C THR A 44 -11.03 -4.94 7.83
N SER A 45 -12.15 -5.48 8.32
CA SER A 45 -12.81 -6.62 7.69
C SER A 45 -13.69 -6.23 6.52
N TRP A 46 -13.48 -6.84 5.34
CA TRP A 46 -14.40 -6.65 4.21
C TRP A 46 -15.81 -7.17 4.49
N LYS A 47 -15.97 -8.17 5.36
CA LYS A 47 -17.31 -8.64 5.75
C LYS A 47 -18.08 -7.55 6.48
N LYS A 48 -17.40 -6.84 7.38
CA LYS A 48 -17.95 -5.69 8.09
C LYS A 48 -18.20 -4.50 7.16
N ALA A 49 -17.33 -4.28 6.17
CA ALA A 49 -17.57 -3.28 5.13
C ALA A 49 -18.85 -3.58 4.32
N ILE A 50 -19.06 -4.83 3.89
CA ILE A 50 -20.29 -5.25 3.20
C ILE A 50 -21.52 -5.01 4.09
N GLU A 51 -21.46 -5.43 5.35
CA GLU A 51 -22.56 -5.27 6.30
C GLU A 51 -22.90 -3.79 6.54
N GLY A 52 -21.89 -2.94 6.73
CA GLY A 52 -22.05 -1.49 6.87
C GLY A 52 -22.67 -0.83 5.63
N VAL A 53 -22.21 -1.20 4.43
CA VAL A 53 -22.82 -0.72 3.17
C VAL A 53 -24.27 -1.19 3.05
N ASN A 54 -24.57 -2.42 3.47
CA ASN A 54 -25.93 -2.93 3.42
C ASN A 54 -26.86 -2.16 4.36
N LEU A 55 -26.43 -1.87 5.59
CA LEU A 55 -27.19 -1.04 6.53
C LEU A 55 -27.45 0.36 5.96
N TRP A 56 -26.41 0.98 5.42
CA TRP A 56 -26.49 2.30 4.78
C TRP A 56 -27.53 2.32 3.65
N LYS A 57 -27.52 1.32 2.76
CA LYS A 57 -28.50 1.21 1.66
C LYS A 57 -29.94 1.05 2.12
N HIS A 58 -30.16 0.48 3.31
CA HIS A 58 -31.49 0.30 3.89
C HIS A 58 -31.94 1.49 4.75
N GLY A 59 -31.18 2.60 4.75
CA GLY A 59 -31.51 3.80 5.52
C GLY A 59 -31.19 3.70 7.01
N THR A 60 -30.48 2.66 7.43
CA THR A 60 -29.99 2.50 8.80
C THR A 60 -28.58 3.05 8.91
N ASN A 61 -28.31 3.87 9.92
CA ASN A 61 -26.97 4.39 10.16
C ASN A 61 -26.01 3.24 10.52
N PRO A 62 -24.97 2.94 9.71
CA PRO A 62 -24.04 1.85 9.99
C PRO A 62 -23.20 2.08 11.24
N TYR A 63 -23.06 3.33 11.69
CA TYR A 63 -22.27 3.73 12.86
C TYR A 63 -23.01 3.61 14.19
N ASP A 64 -24.35 3.49 14.15
CA ASP A 64 -25.15 3.25 15.36
C ASP A 64 -25.07 1.77 15.80
N SER A 65 -24.52 0.92 14.94
CA SER A 65 -24.30 -0.50 15.19
C SER A 65 -22.83 -0.80 15.47
N ASP A 66 -22.55 -1.81 16.28
CA ASP A 66 -21.19 -2.30 16.59
C ASP A 66 -20.57 -3.14 15.45
N ILE A 67 -20.91 -2.77 14.21
CA ILE A 67 -20.60 -3.53 13.00
C ILE A 67 -19.53 -2.81 12.19
N PHE A 68 -19.67 -1.51 11.98
CA PHE A 68 -18.81 -0.75 11.07
C PHE A 68 -18.09 0.38 11.79
N HIS A 69 -16.76 0.31 11.78
CA HIS A 69 -15.90 1.25 12.51
C HIS A 69 -14.89 1.97 11.61
N GLU A 70 -15.01 1.85 10.28
CA GLU A 70 -14.14 2.59 9.36
C GLU A 70 -14.70 3.97 8.99
N SER A 71 -13.84 4.81 8.40
CA SER A 71 -14.21 6.16 7.98
C SER A 71 -15.40 6.22 7.00
N PRO A 72 -16.20 7.30 7.00
CA PRO A 72 -17.26 7.51 6.01
C PRO A 72 -16.77 7.52 4.57
N LEU A 73 -15.53 8.00 4.34
CA LEU A 73 -14.90 7.94 3.02
C LEU A 73 -14.72 6.49 2.55
N GLY A 74 -14.32 5.61 3.46
CA GLY A 74 -14.25 4.17 3.22
C GLY A 74 -15.63 3.62 2.85
N LEU A 75 -16.66 3.92 3.64
CA LEU A 75 -18.04 3.46 3.38
C LEU A 75 -18.53 3.83 1.98
N VAL A 76 -18.39 5.10 1.57
CA VAL A 76 -18.80 5.57 0.24
C VAL A 76 -17.99 4.87 -0.86
N THR A 77 -16.69 4.66 -0.64
CA THR A 77 -15.83 3.94 -1.59
C THR A 77 -16.28 2.48 -1.74
N TYR A 78 -16.59 1.81 -0.64
CA TYR A 78 -17.02 0.40 -0.64
C TYR A 78 -18.40 0.25 -1.26
N ASP A 79 -19.32 1.16 -0.97
CA ASP A 79 -20.64 1.22 -1.61
C ASP A 79 -20.51 1.35 -3.13
N PHE A 80 -19.65 2.27 -3.59
CA PHE A 80 -19.38 2.45 -5.01
C PHE A 80 -18.84 1.18 -5.67
N ILE A 81 -17.83 0.54 -5.05
CA ILE A 81 -17.22 -0.69 -5.58
C ILE A 81 -18.24 -1.84 -5.59
N LEU A 82 -19.00 -2.03 -4.51
CA LEU A 82 -19.99 -3.12 -4.40
C LEU A 82 -21.16 -2.93 -5.37
N THR A 83 -21.52 -1.69 -5.69
CA THR A 83 -22.61 -1.38 -6.61
C THR A 83 -22.20 -1.52 -8.07
N HIS A 84 -21.02 -1.05 -8.44
CA HIS A 84 -20.60 -0.97 -9.86
C HIS A 84 -19.67 -2.11 -10.30
N PHE A 85 -18.92 -2.71 -9.36
CA PHE A 85 -17.85 -3.67 -9.67
C PHE A 85 -17.83 -4.92 -8.76
N PRO A 86 -18.96 -5.54 -8.39
CA PRO A 86 -18.98 -6.65 -7.43
C PRO A 86 -18.18 -7.88 -7.91
N ASP A 87 -18.28 -8.24 -9.19
CA ASP A 87 -17.58 -9.41 -9.76
C ASP A 87 -16.07 -9.19 -9.91
N TRP A 88 -15.64 -7.92 -9.94
CA TRP A 88 -14.24 -7.52 -10.10
C TRP A 88 -13.50 -7.40 -8.78
N LEU A 89 -14.14 -7.63 -7.63
CA LEU A 89 -13.52 -7.52 -6.31
C LEU A 89 -12.17 -8.26 -6.19
N PRO A 90 -12.03 -9.55 -6.58
CA PRO A 90 -10.74 -10.24 -6.55
C PRO A 90 -9.65 -9.52 -7.35
N VAL A 91 -10.03 -8.96 -8.50
CA VAL A 91 -9.09 -8.26 -9.38
C VAL A 91 -8.71 -6.91 -8.77
N ILE A 92 -9.68 -6.16 -8.24
CA ILE A 92 -9.44 -4.86 -7.60
C ILE A 92 -8.45 -5.00 -6.44
N PHE A 93 -8.68 -5.94 -5.52
CA PHE A 93 -7.76 -6.17 -4.40
C PHE A 93 -6.34 -6.55 -4.88
N ALA A 94 -6.24 -7.46 -5.85
CA ALA A 94 -4.94 -7.88 -6.40
C ALA A 94 -4.22 -6.73 -7.13
N ILE A 95 -4.94 -5.91 -7.90
CA ILE A 95 -4.39 -4.73 -8.59
C ILE A 95 -3.94 -3.69 -7.57
N CYS A 96 -4.76 -3.36 -6.57
CA CYS A 96 -4.40 -2.40 -5.53
C CYS A 96 -3.12 -2.83 -4.80
N ASP A 97 -2.99 -4.10 -4.44
CA ASP A 97 -1.81 -4.57 -3.73
C ASP A 97 -0.54 -4.60 -4.63
N VAL A 98 -0.67 -4.98 -5.91
CA VAL A 98 0.44 -4.89 -6.87
C VAL A 98 0.81 -3.44 -7.15
N LEU A 99 -0.16 -2.54 -7.22
CA LEU A 99 0.05 -1.10 -7.38
C LEU A 99 0.84 -0.54 -6.20
N THR A 100 0.54 -0.97 -4.97
CA THR A 100 1.36 -0.62 -3.79
C THR A 100 2.83 -0.96 -4.00
N ALA A 101 3.13 -2.16 -4.50
CA ALA A 101 4.51 -2.58 -4.78
C ALA A 101 5.18 -1.77 -5.90
N VAL A 102 4.43 -1.36 -6.93
CA VAL A 102 4.92 -0.49 -7.99
C VAL A 102 5.23 0.90 -7.44
N VAL A 103 4.33 1.47 -6.63
CA VAL A 103 4.54 2.78 -6.02
C VAL A 103 5.74 2.76 -5.07
N LEU A 104 5.87 1.74 -4.21
CA LEU A 104 7.03 1.55 -3.34
C LEU A 104 8.35 1.44 -4.12
N SER A 105 8.36 0.74 -5.25
CA SER A 105 9.56 0.63 -6.08
C SER A 105 9.93 1.98 -6.73
N LEU A 106 8.94 2.77 -7.14
CA LEU A 106 9.14 4.13 -7.62
C LEU A 106 9.69 5.05 -6.52
N VAL A 107 9.12 4.99 -5.31
CA VAL A 107 9.62 5.71 -4.12
C VAL A 107 11.09 5.41 -3.90
N ALA A 108 11.45 4.12 -3.85
CA ALA A 108 12.82 3.67 -3.65
C ALA A 108 13.76 4.18 -4.75
N LYS A 109 13.31 4.17 -6.02
CA LYS A 109 14.10 4.65 -7.16
C LYS A 109 14.38 6.15 -7.05
N ILE A 110 13.36 6.95 -6.76
CA ILE A 110 13.50 8.41 -6.65
C ILE A 110 14.37 8.74 -5.44
N TYR A 111 14.14 8.08 -4.30
CA TYR A 111 14.92 8.28 -3.09
C TYR A 111 16.40 8.01 -3.32
N VAL A 112 16.77 6.83 -3.85
CA VAL A 112 18.18 6.49 -4.14
C VAL A 112 18.81 7.49 -5.11
N ASN A 113 18.09 7.90 -6.15
CA ASN A 113 18.59 8.88 -7.11
C ASN A 113 18.84 10.26 -6.47
N ASN A 114 17.93 10.71 -5.59
CA ASN A 114 18.09 11.97 -4.87
C ASN A 114 19.26 11.90 -3.87
N SER A 115 19.41 10.78 -3.15
CA SER A 115 20.53 10.54 -2.24
C SER A 115 21.87 10.54 -2.98
N MET A 116 21.98 9.89 -4.14
CA MET A 116 23.24 9.92 -4.91
C MET A 116 23.61 11.32 -5.40
N LYS A 117 22.62 12.12 -5.83
CA LYS A 117 22.88 13.52 -6.23
C LYS A 117 23.36 14.36 -5.06
N LYS A 118 22.81 14.14 -3.86
CA LYS A 118 23.26 14.81 -2.64
C LYS A 118 24.70 14.41 -2.28
N GLU A 119 25.02 13.12 -2.37
CA GLU A 119 26.38 12.61 -2.11
C GLU A 119 27.42 13.18 -3.10
N GLN A 120 27.05 13.40 -4.37
CA GLN A 120 27.95 14.00 -5.36
C GLN A 120 28.23 15.49 -5.12
N ASN A 121 27.29 16.20 -4.50
CA ASN A 121 27.40 17.64 -4.27
C ASN A 121 28.10 17.97 -2.93
N GLU A 122 28.14 17.02 -1.99
CA GLU A 122 28.78 17.19 -0.69
C GLU A 122 30.21 16.64 -0.70
N LYS A 123 31.15 17.32 -0.01
CA LYS A 123 32.51 16.79 0.18
C LYS A 123 32.48 15.69 1.23
N ILE A 124 32.32 14.45 0.79
CA ILE A 124 32.30 13.29 1.67
C ILE A 124 33.75 12.90 2.04
N PRO A 125 34.06 12.63 3.32
CA PRO A 125 35.39 12.14 3.72
C PRO A 125 35.75 10.82 3.03
N ASP A 126 37.02 10.65 2.65
CA ASP A 126 37.52 9.44 1.96
C ASP A 126 37.29 8.14 2.76
N SER A 127 37.17 8.24 4.09
CA SER A 127 36.83 7.09 4.97
C SER A 127 35.41 6.54 4.76
N SER A 128 34.55 7.24 4.01
CA SER A 128 33.16 6.88 3.75
C SER A 128 32.95 6.18 2.40
N GLU A 129 33.98 6.04 1.57
CA GLU A 129 33.91 5.39 0.25
C GLU A 129 33.15 4.05 0.20
N PRO A 130 33.33 3.10 1.14
CA PRO A 130 32.60 1.84 1.09
C PRO A 130 31.09 1.97 1.36
N LEU A 131 30.65 3.09 1.95
CA LEU A 131 29.25 3.38 2.29
C LEU A 131 28.52 4.13 1.16
N LEU A 132 29.24 4.63 0.17
CA LEU A 132 28.67 5.41 -0.93
C LEU A 132 27.73 4.58 -1.80
N LEU A 133 26.65 5.22 -2.26
CA LEU A 133 25.71 4.59 -3.15
C LEU A 133 26.37 4.34 -4.52
N LYS A 134 26.34 3.07 -4.94
CA LYS A 134 26.80 2.67 -6.27
C LYS A 134 25.68 2.88 -7.29
N SER A 135 26.06 3.18 -8.53
CA SER A 135 25.10 3.33 -9.64
C SER A 135 24.27 2.07 -9.90
N GLU A 136 24.77 0.89 -9.51
CA GLU A 136 24.01 -0.37 -9.53
C GLU A 136 22.78 -0.35 -8.59
N ASN A 137 22.86 0.39 -7.48
CA ASN A 137 21.81 0.44 -6.45
C ASN A 137 20.53 1.09 -6.98
N ILE A 138 20.62 2.03 -7.94
CA ILE A 138 19.45 2.68 -8.57
C ILE A 138 18.52 1.65 -9.22
N VAL A 139 19.07 0.53 -9.70
CA VAL A 139 18.30 -0.51 -10.39
C VAL A 139 17.89 -1.62 -9.43
N TRP A 140 18.80 -2.03 -8.53
CA TRP A 140 18.57 -3.15 -7.64
C TRP A 140 17.68 -2.82 -6.44
N VAL A 141 17.83 -1.65 -5.83
CA VAL A 141 17.04 -1.28 -4.63
C VAL A 141 15.53 -1.27 -4.94
N PRO A 142 15.04 -0.63 -6.02
CA PRO A 142 13.62 -0.70 -6.39
C PRO A 142 13.11 -2.13 -6.61
N PHE A 143 13.93 -2.98 -7.24
CA PHE A 143 13.60 -4.37 -7.49
C PHE A 143 13.46 -5.16 -6.18
N TYR A 144 14.40 -5.00 -5.24
CA TYR A 144 14.35 -5.65 -3.94
C TYR A 144 13.18 -5.15 -3.07
N VAL A 145 12.88 -3.85 -3.11
CA VAL A 145 11.72 -3.28 -2.41
C VAL A 145 10.41 -3.87 -2.95
N ALA A 146 10.27 -3.96 -4.28
CA ALA A 146 9.11 -4.61 -4.89
C ALA A 146 9.01 -6.09 -4.50
N ALA A 147 10.13 -6.82 -4.53
CA ALA A 147 10.16 -8.24 -4.18
C ALA A 147 9.82 -8.47 -2.71
N ALA A 148 10.38 -7.66 -1.81
CA ALA A 148 10.13 -7.74 -0.37
C ALA A 148 8.65 -7.52 -0.04
N TYR A 149 7.99 -6.56 -0.69
CA TYR A 149 6.55 -6.34 -0.51
C TYR A 149 5.71 -7.46 -1.15
N LEU A 150 5.96 -7.78 -2.43
CA LEU A 150 5.13 -8.75 -3.16
C LEU A 150 5.19 -10.16 -2.60
N LEU A 151 6.34 -10.55 -2.04
CA LEU A 151 6.58 -11.86 -1.43
C LEU A 151 6.37 -11.85 0.08
N SER A 152 5.99 -10.71 0.68
CA SER A 152 5.68 -10.62 2.10
C SER A 152 4.45 -11.50 2.42
N PRO A 153 4.57 -12.48 3.33
CA PRO A 153 3.46 -13.34 3.71
C PRO A 153 2.27 -12.54 4.23
N TYR A 154 2.53 -11.46 4.98
CA TYR A 154 1.49 -10.62 5.55
C TYR A 154 0.69 -9.87 4.49
N SER A 155 1.35 -9.32 3.46
CA SER A 155 0.67 -8.65 2.35
C SER A 155 -0.17 -9.63 1.52
N ILE A 156 0.37 -10.82 1.22
CA ILE A 156 -0.36 -11.87 0.49
C ILE A 156 -1.60 -12.31 1.28
N VAL A 157 -1.45 -12.57 2.57
CA VAL A 157 -2.53 -13.04 3.44
C VAL A 157 -3.58 -11.95 3.66
N SER A 158 -3.19 -10.70 3.89
CA SER A 158 -4.11 -9.57 4.07
C SER A 158 -4.93 -9.31 2.81
N CYS A 159 -4.28 -9.33 1.64
CA CYS A 159 -4.97 -9.22 0.35
C CYS A 159 -5.89 -10.43 0.14
N GLY A 160 -5.40 -11.66 0.36
CA GLY A 160 -6.16 -12.90 0.17
C GLY A 160 -7.36 -13.04 1.12
N GLY A 161 -7.28 -12.49 2.32
CA GLY A 161 -8.38 -12.43 3.29
C GLY A 161 -9.38 -11.29 3.04
N LYS A 162 -9.21 -10.52 1.95
CA LYS A 162 -9.98 -9.29 1.67
C LYS A 162 -9.94 -8.33 2.87
N SER A 163 -8.76 -8.00 3.37
CA SER A 163 -8.61 -6.98 4.41
C SER A 163 -8.53 -5.59 3.78
N THR A 164 -9.26 -4.61 4.30
CA THR A 164 -9.21 -3.21 3.80
C THR A 164 -7.84 -2.56 4.02
N VAL A 165 -6.97 -3.18 4.83
CA VAL A 165 -5.53 -2.88 4.93
C VAL A 165 -4.86 -2.81 3.57
N THR A 166 -5.28 -3.59 2.57
CA THR A 166 -4.73 -3.51 1.21
C THR A 166 -4.89 -2.11 0.60
N PHE A 167 -6.04 -1.45 0.81
CA PHE A 167 -6.25 -0.07 0.35
C PHE A 167 -5.46 0.93 1.18
N GLN A 168 -5.34 0.71 2.49
CA GLN A 168 -4.53 1.57 3.37
C GLN A 168 -3.04 1.54 2.96
N ASN A 169 -2.48 0.34 2.72
CA ASN A 169 -1.10 0.19 2.28
C ASN A 169 -0.84 0.92 0.97
N MET A 170 -1.81 0.88 0.05
CA MET A 170 -1.75 1.62 -1.21
C MET A 170 -1.71 3.13 -0.98
N LEU A 171 -2.63 3.66 -0.15
CA LEU A 171 -2.64 5.08 0.23
C LEU A 171 -1.32 5.49 0.90
N LEU A 172 -0.79 4.66 1.80
CA LEU A 172 0.49 4.91 2.46
C LEU A 172 1.66 4.95 1.47
N ALA A 173 1.69 4.06 0.48
CA ALA A 173 2.68 4.11 -0.59
C ALA A 173 2.57 5.39 -1.43
N PHE A 174 1.34 5.83 -1.76
CA PHE A 174 1.12 7.10 -2.45
C PHE A 174 1.57 8.30 -1.60
N PHE A 175 1.31 8.29 -0.30
CA PHE A 175 1.82 9.31 0.62
C PHE A 175 3.36 9.41 0.56
N MET A 176 4.07 8.28 0.62
CA MET A 176 5.53 8.26 0.48
C MET A 176 5.98 8.79 -0.89
N LEU A 177 5.28 8.42 -1.97
CA LEU A 177 5.60 8.90 -3.32
C LEU A 177 5.49 10.41 -3.43
N PHE A 178 4.37 11.00 -2.99
CA PHE A 178 4.19 12.46 -3.05
C PHE A 178 5.17 13.19 -2.13
N THR A 179 5.52 12.61 -0.99
CA THR A 179 6.54 13.14 -0.08
C THR A 179 7.89 13.21 -0.79
N VAL A 180 8.38 12.10 -1.36
CA VAL A 180 9.69 12.05 -2.04
C VAL A 180 9.73 12.87 -3.34
N CYS A 181 8.58 13.10 -3.98
CA CYS A 181 8.43 14.03 -5.10
C CYS A 181 8.31 15.51 -4.68
N SER A 182 8.44 15.83 -3.38
CA SER A 182 8.30 17.19 -2.81
C SER A 182 6.94 17.85 -3.08
N ASN A 183 5.89 17.05 -3.34
CA ASN A 183 4.52 17.56 -3.51
C ASN A 183 3.79 17.54 -2.16
N TRP A 184 4.05 18.56 -1.35
CA TRP A 184 3.50 18.69 -0.01
C TRP A 184 1.97 18.75 0.01
N PHE A 185 1.35 19.35 -1.01
CA PHE A 185 -0.11 19.52 -1.08
C PHE A 185 -0.81 18.16 -1.24
N LEU A 186 -0.40 17.37 -2.25
CA LEU A 186 -0.96 16.03 -2.42
C LEU A 186 -0.60 15.11 -1.26
N ALA A 187 0.64 15.17 -0.75
CA ALA A 187 1.03 14.39 0.42
C ALA A 187 0.15 14.68 1.64
N SER A 188 -0.20 15.95 1.87
CA SER A 188 -1.09 16.37 2.97
C SER A 188 -2.52 15.84 2.78
N ILE A 189 -3.05 15.86 1.55
CA ILE A 189 -4.37 15.31 1.24
C ILE A 189 -4.41 13.79 1.50
N ILE A 190 -3.40 13.04 1.02
CA ILE A 190 -3.33 11.60 1.27
C ILE A 190 -3.17 11.32 2.77
N LEU A 191 -2.36 12.10 3.48
CA LEU A 191 -2.16 11.96 4.93
C LEU A 191 -3.46 12.21 5.71
N ALA A 192 -4.25 13.20 5.29
CA ALA A 192 -5.56 13.47 5.88
C ALA A 192 -6.50 12.27 5.67
N MET A 193 -6.56 11.70 4.46
CA MET A 193 -7.35 10.50 4.19
C MET A 193 -6.90 9.30 5.05
N LEU A 194 -5.59 9.09 5.21
CA LEU A 194 -5.05 8.04 6.08
C LEU A 194 -5.40 8.25 7.56
N SER A 195 -5.39 9.50 8.02
CA SER A 195 -5.70 9.87 9.40
C SER A 195 -7.19 9.73 9.71
N CYS A 196 -8.07 9.93 8.73
CA CYS A 196 -9.49 9.60 8.85
C CYS A 196 -9.72 8.09 9.03
N HIS A 197 -8.83 7.25 8.50
CA HIS A 197 -8.94 5.79 8.62
C HIS A 197 -8.39 5.28 9.96
N SER A 198 -7.20 5.72 10.35
CA SER A 198 -6.61 5.38 11.64
C SER A 198 -5.75 6.53 12.17
N PHE A 199 -6.01 6.90 13.41
CA PHE A 199 -5.34 8.01 14.09
C PHE A 199 -3.82 7.84 14.20
N TYR A 200 -3.32 6.59 14.15
CA TYR A 200 -1.88 6.31 14.18
C TYR A 200 -1.11 7.03 13.06
N HIS A 201 -1.72 7.18 11.87
CA HIS A 201 -1.06 7.82 10.73
C HIS A 201 -0.80 9.31 10.92
N VAL A 202 -1.43 9.96 11.91
CA VAL A 202 -1.13 11.37 12.27
C VAL A 202 0.35 11.54 12.66
N THR A 203 0.99 10.49 13.18
CA THR A 203 2.43 10.52 13.49
C THR A 203 3.32 10.77 12.26
N LEU A 204 2.84 10.46 11.05
CA LEU A 204 3.54 10.73 9.78
C LEU A 204 3.57 12.22 9.41
N LEU A 205 2.84 13.07 10.12
CA LEU A 205 2.93 14.53 10.00
C LEU A 205 4.36 15.02 10.31
N ILE A 206 5.03 14.41 11.30
CA ILE A 206 6.39 14.81 11.70
C ILE A 206 7.39 14.53 10.57
N PRO A 207 7.50 13.29 10.02
CA PRO A 207 8.31 13.02 8.84
C PRO A 207 7.98 13.93 7.64
N LEU A 208 6.70 14.20 7.38
CA LEU A 208 6.28 15.08 6.29
C LEU A 208 6.83 16.50 6.47
N ALA A 209 6.64 17.08 7.67
CA ALA A 209 7.14 18.41 7.98
C ALA A 209 8.67 18.47 7.84
N MET A 210 9.39 17.50 8.42
CA MET A 210 10.84 17.44 8.31
C MET A 210 11.33 17.39 6.86
N TYR A 211 10.66 16.61 6.00
CA TYR A 211 11.04 16.50 4.59
C TYR A 211 10.72 17.76 3.78
N VAL A 212 9.65 18.48 4.11
CA VAL A 212 9.28 19.75 3.45
C VAL A 212 10.23 20.90 3.82
N TYR A 213 10.81 20.87 5.02
CA TYR A 213 11.74 21.90 5.49
C TYR A 213 13.22 21.63 5.17
N GLN A 214 13.57 20.46 4.63
CA GLN A 214 14.93 20.13 4.17
C GLN A 214 15.24 20.71 2.80
#